data_AF-A0A8S4SH68-F1
#
_entry.id   AF-A0A8S4SH68-F1
#
_cell.length_a   1.000
_cell.length_b   1.000
_cell.length_c   1.000
_cell.angle_alpha   90.00
_cell.angle_beta   90.00
_cell.angle_gamma   90.00
#
_symmetry.space_group_name_H-M   'P 1'
#
loop_
_entity.id
_entity.type
_entity.pdbx_description
1 polymer ?
#
loop_
_entity_poly.entity_id
_entity_poly.type
_entity_poly.pdbx_seq_one_letter_code
_entity_poly.pdbx_strand_id
1 'polypeptide(L)'
;MVSAQMKSGLLMGFGSFMVVSGAVAAVFWPSMFFAQLRRMMILSPTSTSFGIWREVPIPMYLECFMFNITNVEDIVAGKNVPVQVEQLGPYVYREFHIKENITWNDNNTVTFYNKRTWVFQPEMSNGSLSDGITSINPIVAAHRWHFDAYMVLPDSGPVRVQGIDGVEYAANDSLFDNGHNYPNKECYCDVVRDDDCLPPGALNVSACRYGAPAFVSQPHFYNMHPHYPAKIRGLKPTDDMNFKLSLEMYTGMPLQVSAQLQINLLVRHVGGMAINNQFADPDVLVPMFWFRQEVIMDDHFSRLARFALNLRSGMPYGFYAFTVIGIVLLIAGIAILIRKLLRSPEEPILTNQPDDIQ
;
A
#
# COMPACT_ATOMS: atom_id res chain seq x y z
N MET A 1 -14.27 62.84 7.60
CA MET A 1 -15.21 61.85 8.19
C MET A 1 -15.97 61.16 7.07
N VAL A 2 -15.81 59.84 6.91
CA VAL A 2 -16.53 59.04 5.91
C VAL A 2 -18.03 59.08 6.20
N SER A 3 -18.87 59.46 5.23
CA SER A 3 -20.32 59.52 5.40
C SER A 3 -20.89 58.14 5.77
N ALA A 4 -21.95 58.09 6.56
CA ALA A 4 -22.55 56.82 6.98
C ALA A 4 -23.07 55.97 5.79
N GLN A 5 -23.41 56.60 4.65
CA GLN A 5 -23.74 55.87 3.41
C GLN A 5 -22.52 55.22 2.79
N MET A 6 -21.37 55.91 2.81
CA MET A 6 -20.11 55.35 2.35
C MET A 6 -19.68 54.16 3.22
N LYS A 7 -20.00 54.16 4.53
CA LYS A 7 -19.73 53.01 5.44
C LYS A 7 -20.61 51.79 5.15
N SER A 8 -21.92 51.97 4.94
CA SER A 8 -22.85 50.87 4.60
C SER A 8 -22.56 50.28 3.21
N GLY A 9 -22.25 51.14 2.23
CA GLY A 9 -21.80 50.70 0.90
C GLY A 9 -20.49 49.92 0.93
N LEU A 10 -19.53 50.34 1.76
CA LEU A 10 -18.26 49.62 1.94
C LEU A 10 -18.47 48.22 2.54
N LEU A 11 -19.34 48.10 3.55
CA LEU A 11 -19.67 46.82 4.20
C LEU A 11 -20.36 45.85 3.24
N MET A 12 -21.32 46.35 2.44
CA MET A 12 -22.00 45.53 1.44
C MET A 12 -21.05 45.12 0.31
N GLY A 13 -20.17 46.03 -0.15
CA GLY A 13 -19.17 45.73 -1.17
C GLY A 13 -18.18 44.66 -0.70
N PHE A 14 -17.66 44.79 0.52
CA PHE A 14 -16.74 43.81 1.09
C PHE A 14 -17.41 42.47 1.36
N GLY A 15 -18.65 42.48 1.89
CA GLY A 15 -19.45 41.27 2.09
C GLY A 15 -19.73 40.53 0.77
N SER A 16 -20.17 41.23 -0.27
CA SER A 16 -20.38 40.64 -1.60
C SER A 16 -19.09 40.04 -2.18
N PHE A 17 -17.97 40.74 -2.06
CA PHE A 17 -16.68 40.22 -2.51
C PHE A 17 -16.29 38.94 -1.76
N MET A 18 -16.45 38.91 -0.44
CA MET A 18 -16.15 37.72 0.37
C MET A 18 -17.05 36.53 0.02
N VAL A 19 -18.34 36.76 -0.20
CA VAL A 19 -19.29 35.71 -0.60
C VAL A 19 -18.92 35.13 -1.96
N VAL A 20 -18.71 36.00 -2.95
CA VAL A 20 -18.39 35.56 -4.32
C VAL A 20 -17.03 34.85 -4.34
N SER A 21 -15.99 35.44 -3.75
CA SER A 21 -14.65 34.84 -3.74
C SER A 21 -14.58 33.54 -2.93
N GLY A 22 -15.22 33.46 -1.77
CA GLY A 22 -15.29 32.26 -0.94
C GLY A 22 -16.05 31.12 -1.64
N ALA A 23 -17.21 31.42 -2.24
CA ALA A 23 -17.99 30.43 -2.98
C ALA A 23 -17.24 29.92 -4.22
N VAL A 24 -16.64 30.81 -5.01
CA VAL A 24 -15.80 30.45 -6.16
C VAL A 24 -14.62 29.59 -5.69
N ALA A 25 -13.88 30.01 -4.67
CA ALA A 25 -12.75 29.23 -4.15
C ALA A 25 -13.18 27.83 -3.69
N ALA A 26 -14.29 27.69 -2.97
CA ALA A 26 -14.81 26.40 -2.53
C ALA A 26 -15.19 25.48 -3.71
N VAL A 27 -15.81 26.03 -4.76
CA VAL A 27 -16.22 25.27 -5.95
C VAL A 27 -15.01 24.83 -6.78
N PHE A 28 -14.01 25.69 -6.98
CA PHE A 28 -12.84 25.39 -7.80
C PHE A 28 -11.73 24.65 -7.04
N TRP A 29 -11.76 24.61 -5.69
CA TRP A 29 -10.74 23.99 -4.88
C TRP A 29 -10.47 22.51 -5.21
N PRO A 30 -11.49 21.62 -5.34
CA PRO A 30 -11.23 20.22 -5.67
C PRO A 30 -10.48 20.06 -7.00
N SER A 31 -10.86 20.81 -8.03
CA SER A 31 -10.21 20.78 -9.34
C SER A 31 -8.78 21.31 -9.28
N MET A 32 -8.57 22.43 -8.58
CA MET A 32 -7.24 23.02 -8.42
C MET A 32 -6.32 22.10 -7.62
N PHE A 33 -6.79 21.60 -6.48
CA PHE A 33 -6.03 20.67 -5.63
C PHE A 33 -5.64 19.43 -6.42
N PHE A 34 -6.58 18.82 -7.14
CA PHE A 34 -6.32 17.62 -7.92
C PHE A 34 -5.36 17.88 -9.09
N ALA A 35 -5.44 19.04 -9.74
CA ALA A 35 -4.49 19.44 -10.76
C ALA A 35 -3.06 19.59 -10.20
N GLN A 36 -2.91 20.18 -9.01
CA GLN A 36 -1.61 20.30 -8.34
C GLN A 36 -1.09 18.94 -7.86
N LEU A 37 -1.96 18.12 -7.25
CA LEU A 37 -1.60 16.79 -6.80
C LEU A 37 -1.11 15.92 -7.97
N ARG A 38 -1.82 15.93 -9.11
CA ARG A 38 -1.39 15.22 -10.32
C ARG A 38 -0.02 15.67 -10.82
N ARG A 39 0.29 16.97 -10.77
CA ARG A 39 1.61 17.50 -11.15
C ARG A 39 2.73 17.03 -10.24
N MET A 40 2.44 16.80 -8.96
CA MET A 40 3.43 16.28 -8.00
C MET A 40 3.58 14.76 -8.10
N MET A 41 2.50 14.02 -8.35
CA MET A 41 2.51 12.55 -8.39
C MET A 41 2.95 11.98 -9.75
N ILE A 42 2.77 12.71 -10.86
CA ILE A 42 3.22 12.24 -12.17
C ILE A 42 4.73 11.97 -12.15
N LEU A 43 5.14 10.85 -12.73
CA LEU A 43 6.54 10.52 -12.87
C LEU A 43 7.11 11.33 -14.04
N SER A 44 7.88 12.37 -13.76
CA SER A 44 8.56 13.19 -14.78
C SER A 44 9.90 13.68 -14.25
N PRO A 45 10.88 14.04 -15.10
CA PRO A 45 12.20 14.51 -14.64
C PRO A 45 12.15 15.71 -13.69
N THR A 46 11.07 16.49 -13.76
CA THR A 46 10.87 17.72 -12.99
C THR A 46 10.00 17.53 -11.74
N SER A 47 9.34 16.37 -11.58
CA SER A 47 8.45 16.14 -10.45
C SER A 47 9.22 15.79 -9.18
N THR A 48 8.62 16.09 -8.02
CA THR A 48 9.19 15.70 -6.72
C THR A 48 9.17 14.19 -6.51
N SER A 49 8.18 13.49 -7.06
CA SER A 49 8.05 12.03 -6.97
C SER A 49 9.19 11.28 -7.68
N PHE A 50 9.81 11.87 -8.71
CA PHE A 50 10.89 11.23 -9.45
C PHE A 50 12.12 10.93 -8.58
N GLY A 51 12.49 11.85 -7.67
CA GLY A 51 13.62 11.63 -6.76
C GLY A 51 13.40 10.42 -5.85
N ILE A 52 12.21 10.36 -5.24
CA ILE A 52 11.77 9.27 -4.35
C ILE A 52 11.65 7.94 -5.12
N TRP A 53 11.16 7.99 -6.35
CA TRP A 53 11.03 6.81 -7.21
C TRP A 53 12.38 6.27 -7.70
N ARG A 54 13.32 7.16 -8.03
CA ARG A 54 14.67 6.80 -8.48
C ARG A 54 15.47 6.11 -7.38
N GLU A 55 15.40 6.66 -6.17
CA GLU A 55 16.10 6.15 -5.00
C GLU A 55 15.21 6.29 -3.77
N VAL A 56 14.81 5.15 -3.20
CA VAL A 56 13.87 5.10 -2.08
C VAL A 56 14.58 5.61 -0.82
N PRO A 57 14.10 6.71 -0.19
CA PRO A 57 14.78 7.32 0.95
C PRO A 57 14.51 6.59 2.28
N ILE A 58 13.59 5.63 2.29
CA ILE A 58 13.18 4.87 3.48
C ILE A 58 14.08 3.63 3.60
N PRO A 59 14.69 3.37 4.77
CA PRO A 59 15.45 2.15 4.97
C PRO A 59 14.52 0.93 4.90
N MET A 60 14.84 -0.01 4.03
CA MET A 60 14.12 -1.28 3.90
C MET A 60 15.00 -2.41 4.41
N TYR A 61 14.41 -3.33 5.17
CA TYR A 61 15.10 -4.51 5.67
C TYR A 61 14.39 -5.77 5.15
N LEU A 62 15.19 -6.72 4.70
CA LEU A 62 14.78 -8.08 4.38
C LEU A 62 15.26 -8.97 5.51
N GLU A 63 14.32 -9.59 6.21
CA GLU A 63 14.59 -10.58 7.22
C GLU A 63 14.35 -11.95 6.64
N CYS A 64 15.35 -12.81 6.66
CA CYS A 64 15.25 -14.18 6.20
C CYS A 64 15.29 -15.15 7.38
N PHE A 65 14.39 -16.12 7.38
CA PHE A 65 14.27 -17.16 8.40
C PHE A 65 14.41 -18.51 7.71
N MET A 66 15.43 -19.26 8.10
CA MET A 66 15.80 -20.53 7.48
C MET A 66 15.16 -21.68 8.24
N PHE A 67 14.75 -22.73 7.55
CA PHE A 67 14.32 -23.97 8.18
C PHE A 67 15.46 -24.99 8.17
N ASN A 68 15.94 -25.34 9.36
CA ASN A 68 16.96 -26.36 9.58
C ASN A 68 16.30 -27.71 9.88
N ILE A 69 16.61 -28.74 9.10
CA ILE A 69 16.08 -30.10 9.30
C ILE A 69 16.93 -30.81 10.37
N THR A 70 16.32 -31.23 11.47
CA THR A 70 17.04 -31.80 12.63
C THR A 70 17.12 -33.33 12.63
N ASN A 71 16.23 -34.01 11.91
CA ASN A 71 16.11 -35.47 11.91
C ASN A 71 16.47 -36.12 10.56
N VAL A 72 17.47 -35.58 9.84
CA VAL A 72 17.88 -36.10 8.52
C VAL A 72 18.32 -37.56 8.57
N GLU A 73 19.05 -37.96 9.61
CA GLU A 73 19.52 -39.34 9.75
C GLU A 73 18.36 -40.35 9.81
N ASP A 74 17.27 -39.99 10.48
CA ASP A 74 16.07 -40.83 10.58
C ASP A 74 15.31 -40.93 9.25
N ILE A 75 15.25 -39.82 8.50
CA ILE A 75 14.63 -39.76 7.17
C ILE A 75 15.43 -40.63 6.20
N VAL A 76 16.75 -40.44 6.12
CA VAL A 76 17.63 -41.20 5.22
C VAL A 76 17.67 -42.69 5.58
N ALA A 77 17.54 -43.02 6.87
CA ALA A 77 17.43 -44.40 7.35
C ALA A 77 16.06 -45.06 7.06
N GLY A 78 15.09 -44.33 6.51
CA GLY A 78 13.78 -44.86 6.15
C GLY A 78 12.88 -45.18 7.35
N LYS A 79 13.05 -44.48 8.48
CA LYS A 79 12.27 -44.72 9.71
C LYS A 79 10.79 -44.29 9.64
N ASN A 80 10.33 -43.84 8.46
CA ASN A 80 8.96 -43.40 8.21
C ASN A 80 8.49 -42.33 9.22
N VAL A 81 9.33 -41.31 9.44
CA VAL A 81 9.07 -40.19 10.35
C VAL A 81 8.77 -38.91 9.56
N PRO A 82 7.91 -38.01 10.07
CA PRO A 82 7.72 -36.69 9.47
C PRO A 82 8.99 -35.85 9.57
N VAL A 83 9.15 -34.89 8.67
CA VAL A 83 10.30 -33.97 8.69
C VAL A 83 10.18 -33.05 9.89
N GLN A 84 11.23 -32.97 10.70
CA GLN A 84 11.30 -32.04 11.82
C GLN A 84 12.18 -30.86 11.45
N VAL A 85 11.61 -29.66 11.53
CA VAL A 85 12.31 -28.41 11.23
C VAL A 85 12.40 -27.52 12.46
N GLU A 86 13.52 -26.81 12.58
CA GLU A 86 13.73 -25.73 13.52
C GLU A 86 14.04 -24.44 12.75
N GLN A 87 13.44 -23.33 13.17
CA GLN A 87 13.68 -22.05 12.53
C GLN A 87 14.97 -21.42 13.04
N LEU A 88 15.82 -20.95 12.12
CA LEU A 88 17.00 -20.14 12.39
C LEU A 88 16.86 -18.74 11.79
N GLY A 89 17.36 -17.73 12.49
CA GLY A 89 17.29 -16.33 12.09
C GLY A 89 16.59 -15.43 13.12
N PRO A 90 16.26 -14.19 12.75
CA PRO A 90 16.37 -13.63 11.40
C PRO A 90 17.82 -13.41 10.96
N TYR A 91 18.09 -13.59 9.67
CA TYR A 91 19.26 -13.05 8.98
C TYR A 91 18.83 -11.78 8.26
N VAL A 92 19.27 -10.62 8.74
CA VAL A 92 18.77 -9.32 8.31
C VAL A 92 19.69 -8.70 7.28
N TYR A 93 19.10 -8.20 6.19
CA TYR A 93 19.79 -7.49 5.13
C TYR A 93 19.14 -6.13 4.91
N ARG A 94 19.94 -5.07 4.89
CA ARG A 94 19.49 -3.76 4.44
C ARG A 94 19.42 -3.74 2.93
N GLU A 95 18.25 -3.41 2.38
CA GLU A 95 18.03 -3.31 0.94
C GLU A 95 18.20 -1.87 0.43
N PHE A 96 18.89 -1.72 -0.69
CA PHE A 96 18.97 -0.48 -1.46
C PHE A 96 18.40 -0.71 -2.85
N HIS A 97 17.50 0.18 -3.28
CA HIS A 97 16.85 0.10 -4.60
C HIS A 97 17.15 1.37 -5.37
N ILE A 98 17.87 1.25 -6.48
CA ILE A 98 18.28 2.36 -7.33
C ILE A 98 17.85 2.08 -8.77
N LYS A 99 17.21 3.05 -9.40
CA LYS A 99 16.83 3.00 -10.82
C LYS A 99 17.99 3.54 -11.68
N GLU A 100 18.60 2.68 -12.49
CA GLU A 100 19.72 2.99 -13.39
C GLU A 100 19.27 3.00 -14.87
N ASN A 101 20.04 3.66 -15.75
CA ASN A 101 19.78 3.83 -17.19
C ASN A 101 18.33 4.25 -17.51
N ILE A 102 17.86 5.34 -16.88
CA ILE A 102 16.50 5.84 -17.06
C ILE A 102 16.39 6.52 -18.43
N THR A 103 15.50 6.02 -19.29
CA THR A 103 15.17 6.61 -20.59
C THR A 103 13.68 6.94 -20.67
N TRP A 104 13.37 8.17 -21.06
CA TRP A 104 12.01 8.65 -21.26
C TRP A 104 11.61 8.46 -22.72
N ASN A 105 10.46 7.86 -22.94
CA ASN A 105 9.98 7.50 -24.27
C ASN A 105 8.85 8.44 -24.71
N ASP A 106 8.71 8.65 -26.02
CA ASP A 106 7.70 9.56 -26.61
C ASP A 106 6.25 9.10 -26.36
N ASN A 107 6.05 7.85 -25.98
CA ASN A 107 4.73 7.27 -25.64
C ASN A 107 4.35 7.43 -24.16
N ASN A 108 4.92 8.41 -23.45
CA ASN A 108 4.71 8.65 -22.01
C ASN A 108 5.10 7.47 -21.11
N THR A 109 6.07 6.64 -21.54
CA THR A 109 6.63 5.57 -20.71
C THR A 109 8.07 5.88 -20.32
N VAL A 110 8.56 5.18 -19.31
CA VAL A 110 9.94 5.25 -18.86
C VAL A 110 10.53 3.84 -18.79
N THR A 111 11.73 3.67 -19.33
CA THR A 111 12.48 2.41 -19.27
C THR A 111 13.66 2.59 -18.33
N PHE A 112 13.92 1.59 -17.49
CA PHE A 112 14.96 1.63 -16.46
C PHE A 112 15.39 0.22 -16.06
N TYR A 113 16.57 0.12 -15.43
CA TYR A 113 16.98 -1.08 -14.70
C TYR A 113 16.83 -0.85 -13.21
N ASN A 114 16.23 -1.81 -12.50
CA ASN A 114 16.15 -1.76 -11.04
C ASN A 114 17.34 -2.50 -10.44
N LYS A 115 18.31 -1.76 -9.92
CA LYS A 115 19.44 -2.31 -9.17
C LYS A 115 19.05 -2.47 -7.70
N ARG A 116 19.09 -3.71 -7.23
CA ARG A 116 18.86 -4.07 -5.83
C ARG A 116 20.18 -4.52 -5.20
N THR A 117 20.49 -4.03 -4.00
CA THR A 117 21.68 -4.41 -3.25
C THR A 117 21.27 -4.76 -1.83
N TRP A 118 21.80 -5.86 -1.31
CA TRP A 118 21.55 -6.37 0.03
C TRP A 118 22.84 -6.31 0.84
N VAL A 119 22.81 -5.66 2.00
CA VAL A 119 23.95 -5.55 2.91
C VAL A 119 23.58 -6.18 4.25
N PHE A 120 24.25 -7.28 4.60
CA PHE A 120 24.01 -8.01 5.84
C PHE A 120 24.17 -7.10 7.08
N GLN A 121 23.24 -7.22 8.03
CA GLN A 121 23.19 -6.44 9.27
C GLN A 121 23.41 -7.39 10.46
N PRO A 122 24.66 -7.59 10.92
CA PRO A 122 24.96 -8.54 12.00
C PRO A 122 24.29 -8.15 13.32
N GLU A 123 24.16 -6.85 13.63
CA GLU A 123 23.57 -6.36 14.89
C GLU A 123 22.06 -6.61 15.02
N MET A 124 21.37 -6.77 13.89
CA MET A 124 19.93 -7.08 13.85
C MET A 124 19.67 -8.57 13.60
N SER A 125 20.72 -9.37 13.37
CA SER A 125 20.60 -10.79 13.04
C SER A 125 20.84 -11.66 14.27
N ASN A 126 20.06 -12.73 14.41
CA ASN A 126 20.24 -13.71 15.49
C ASN A 126 21.12 -14.90 15.07
N GLY A 127 22.10 -14.64 14.21
CA GLY A 127 22.92 -15.66 13.55
C GLY A 127 24.01 -15.05 12.68
N SER A 128 24.89 -15.91 12.16
CA SER A 128 26.01 -15.52 11.30
C SER A 128 25.86 -16.11 9.88
N LEU A 129 26.51 -15.51 8.90
CA LEU A 129 26.54 -16.06 7.53
C LEU A 129 27.31 -17.40 7.44
N SER A 130 27.97 -17.82 8.51
CA SER A 130 28.65 -19.11 8.65
C SER A 130 27.81 -20.18 9.34
N ASP A 131 26.56 -19.88 9.71
CA ASP A 131 25.69 -20.83 10.38
C ASP A 131 25.39 -22.04 9.47
N GLY A 132 25.59 -23.24 10.00
CA GLY A 132 25.30 -24.48 9.29
C GLY A 132 23.81 -24.75 9.24
N ILE A 133 23.23 -24.81 8.04
CA ILE A 133 21.82 -25.13 7.83
C ILE A 133 21.73 -26.43 7.04
N THR A 134 21.08 -27.43 7.63
CA THR A 134 20.77 -28.68 6.94
C THR A 134 19.44 -28.54 6.24
N SER A 135 19.44 -28.64 4.91
CA SER A 135 18.23 -28.56 4.08
C SER A 135 18.37 -29.46 2.85
N ILE A 136 17.30 -29.56 2.07
CA ILE A 136 17.31 -30.31 0.81
C ILE A 136 18.24 -29.60 -0.17
N ASN A 137 18.98 -30.38 -0.97
CA ASN A 137 19.87 -29.82 -1.97
C ASN A 137 19.10 -28.97 -3.01
N PRO A 138 19.25 -27.64 -3.01
CA PRO A 138 18.49 -26.77 -3.88
C PRO A 138 19.08 -26.71 -5.30
N ILE A 139 20.26 -27.27 -5.56
CA ILE A 139 20.87 -27.28 -6.91
C ILE A 139 19.99 -28.03 -7.90
N VAL A 140 19.22 -29.01 -7.43
CA VAL A 140 18.19 -29.69 -8.23
C VAL A 140 17.05 -28.72 -8.64
N ALA A 141 16.94 -27.57 -7.96
CA ALA A 141 15.83 -26.64 -8.03
C ALA A 141 16.20 -25.17 -8.32
N ALA A 142 17.47 -24.83 -8.57
CA ALA A 142 17.93 -23.44 -8.52
C ALA A 142 18.32 -22.88 -9.89
N HIS A 143 17.41 -22.11 -10.51
CA HIS A 143 17.79 -20.99 -11.38
C HIS A 143 16.87 -19.76 -11.13
N ARG A 144 17.49 -18.58 -11.12
CA ARG A 144 16.97 -17.20 -11.03
C ARG A 144 15.63 -16.95 -10.30
N TRP A 145 15.75 -16.38 -9.10
CA TRP A 145 14.87 -15.51 -8.27
C TRP A 145 13.73 -14.61 -8.86
N HIS A 146 12.86 -14.96 -9.84
CA HIS A 146 11.71 -14.08 -10.22
C HIS A 146 10.32 -14.67 -9.92
N PHE A 147 9.43 -13.85 -9.36
CA PHE A 147 8.05 -14.22 -9.05
C PHE A 147 7.17 -13.71 -10.19
N ASP A 148 6.80 -14.59 -11.12
CA ASP A 148 6.05 -14.24 -12.33
C ASP A 148 4.55 -14.55 -12.18
N ALA A 149 3.99 -14.21 -11.02
CA ALA A 149 2.55 -14.32 -10.75
C ALA A 149 2.03 -13.03 -10.12
N TYR A 150 0.75 -12.71 -10.38
CA TYR A 150 0.09 -11.60 -9.72
C TYR A 150 -0.67 -12.12 -8.49
N MET A 151 -0.54 -11.40 -7.39
CA MET A 151 -1.29 -11.67 -6.16
C MET A 151 -2.41 -10.65 -6.01
N VAL A 152 -3.57 -11.11 -5.55
CA VAL A 152 -4.72 -10.23 -5.28
C VAL A 152 -5.01 -10.30 -3.80
N LEU A 153 -4.93 -9.16 -3.13
CA LEU A 153 -5.24 -9.04 -1.71
C LEU A 153 -6.67 -8.47 -1.56
N PRO A 154 -7.59 -9.16 -0.88
CA PRO A 154 -8.90 -8.61 -0.57
C PRO A 154 -8.84 -7.51 0.49
N ASP A 155 -9.87 -6.66 0.51
CA ASP A 155 -10.06 -5.62 1.53
C ASP A 155 -10.28 -6.27 2.91
N SER A 156 -9.47 -5.87 3.89
CA SER A 156 -9.52 -6.33 5.28
C SER A 156 -10.15 -5.30 6.22
N GLY A 157 -10.38 -4.07 5.76
CA GLY A 157 -11.04 -3.00 6.52
C GLY A 157 -10.22 -1.71 6.71
N PRO A 158 -10.79 -0.72 7.41
CA PRO A 158 -10.14 0.56 7.65
C PRO A 158 -8.99 0.45 8.66
N VAL A 159 -7.90 1.17 8.41
CA VAL A 159 -6.71 1.21 9.27
C VAL A 159 -6.21 2.64 9.43
N ARG A 160 -5.55 2.93 10.55
CA ARG A 160 -4.90 4.22 10.78
C ARG A 160 -3.43 4.03 11.07
N VAL A 161 -2.57 4.46 10.14
CA VAL A 161 -1.11 4.32 10.23
C VAL A 161 -0.48 5.70 10.31
N GLN A 162 0.34 5.93 11.33
CA GLN A 162 0.98 7.25 11.60
C GLN A 162 0.01 8.45 11.56
N GLY A 163 -1.23 8.23 11.98
CA GLY A 163 -2.27 9.26 12.01
C GLY A 163 -2.90 9.57 10.65
N ILE A 164 -2.66 8.76 9.61
CA ILE A 164 -3.30 8.82 8.29
C ILE A 164 -4.32 7.67 8.21
N ASP A 165 -5.53 7.98 7.79
CA ASP A 165 -6.58 6.99 7.54
C ASP A 165 -6.36 6.32 6.18
N GLY A 166 -6.51 4.99 6.14
CA GLY A 166 -6.36 4.18 4.94
C GLY A 166 -7.20 2.91 5.01
N VAL A 167 -7.02 2.04 4.02
CA VAL A 167 -7.62 0.71 3.95
C VAL A 167 -6.51 -0.32 3.92
N GLU A 168 -6.64 -1.36 4.74
CA GLU A 168 -5.76 -2.51 4.75
C GLU A 168 -6.29 -3.59 3.80
N TYR A 169 -5.41 -4.11 2.96
CA TYR A 169 -5.64 -5.30 2.14
C TYR A 169 -4.76 -6.41 2.69
N ALA A 170 -5.34 -7.57 3.00
CA ALA A 170 -4.63 -8.66 3.66
C ALA A 170 -4.88 -9.99 2.95
N ALA A 171 -3.89 -10.89 2.96
CA ALA A 171 -4.08 -12.21 2.39
C ALA A 171 -5.07 -13.04 3.21
N ASN A 172 -5.89 -13.81 2.50
CA ASN A 172 -6.78 -14.82 3.06
C ASN A 172 -6.59 -16.15 2.31
N ASP A 173 -7.50 -17.10 2.53
CA ASP A 173 -7.51 -18.41 1.86
C ASP A 173 -7.58 -18.34 0.32
N SER A 174 -8.02 -17.22 -0.26
CA SER A 174 -8.09 -17.03 -1.72
C SER A 174 -6.75 -16.71 -2.39
N LEU A 175 -5.72 -16.32 -1.62
CA LEU A 175 -4.47 -15.83 -2.19
C LEU A 175 -3.72 -16.92 -2.99
N PHE A 176 -3.63 -18.12 -2.42
CA PHE A 176 -2.96 -19.28 -3.02
C PHE A 176 -3.93 -20.44 -3.25
N ASP A 177 -5.19 -20.11 -3.53
CA ASP A 177 -6.16 -21.09 -4.04
C ASP A 177 -5.85 -21.42 -5.51
N ASN A 178 -6.28 -22.60 -5.93
CA ASN A 178 -6.00 -23.16 -7.24
C ASN A 178 -7.27 -23.66 -7.95
N GLY A 179 -8.43 -23.08 -7.63
CA GLY A 179 -9.73 -23.48 -8.19
C GLY A 179 -10.58 -24.33 -7.25
N HIS A 180 -10.02 -24.79 -6.13
CA HIS A 180 -10.71 -25.67 -5.19
C HIS A 180 -11.86 -24.96 -4.47
N ASN A 181 -11.59 -23.76 -3.92
CA ASN A 181 -12.62 -22.95 -3.27
C ASN A 181 -13.06 -21.77 -4.15
N TYR A 182 -12.18 -21.29 -5.04
CA TYR A 182 -12.41 -20.11 -5.85
C TYR A 182 -12.25 -20.44 -7.34
N PRO A 183 -13.35 -20.67 -8.10
CA PRO A 183 -13.30 -21.13 -9.49
C PRO A 183 -12.48 -20.24 -10.44
N ASN A 184 -12.41 -18.93 -10.18
CA ASN A 184 -11.61 -17.99 -10.96
C ASN A 184 -10.08 -18.18 -10.79
N LYS A 185 -9.65 -19.09 -9.92
CA LYS A 185 -8.24 -19.42 -9.64
C LYS A 185 -7.80 -20.76 -10.24
N GLU A 186 -8.68 -21.45 -10.97
CA GLU A 186 -8.41 -22.76 -11.58
C GLU A 186 -7.16 -22.76 -12.48
N CYS A 187 -6.86 -21.63 -13.13
CA CYS A 187 -5.67 -21.49 -13.99
C CYS A 187 -4.32 -21.60 -13.26
N TYR A 188 -4.31 -21.52 -11.92
CA TYR A 188 -3.09 -21.74 -11.13
C TYR A 188 -2.77 -23.21 -10.91
N CYS A 189 -3.73 -24.12 -11.15
CA CYS A 189 -3.43 -25.53 -11.33
C CYS A 189 -3.40 -25.88 -12.82
N ASP A 190 -2.32 -26.52 -13.26
CA ASP A 190 -2.26 -27.13 -14.59
C ASP A 190 -2.16 -28.65 -14.42
N VAL A 191 -3.26 -29.35 -14.69
CA VAL A 191 -3.38 -30.82 -14.52
C VAL A 191 -2.32 -31.57 -15.34
N VAL A 192 -1.83 -31.00 -16.45
CA VAL A 192 -0.81 -31.62 -17.31
C VAL A 192 0.60 -31.42 -16.73
N ARG A 193 0.83 -30.31 -16.04
CA ARG A 193 2.13 -29.98 -15.43
C ARG A 193 2.26 -30.53 -14.01
N ASP A 194 1.16 -30.55 -13.26
CA ASP A 194 1.18 -30.67 -11.81
C ASP A 194 0.92 -32.09 -11.30
N ASP A 195 0.56 -33.06 -12.16
CA ASP A 195 0.23 -34.46 -11.82
C ASP A 195 -0.60 -34.55 -10.53
N ASP A 196 -1.91 -34.32 -10.68
CA ASP A 196 -2.89 -34.12 -9.61
C ASP A 196 -2.69 -32.80 -8.86
N CYS A 197 -3.67 -31.90 -8.95
CA CYS A 197 -3.62 -30.60 -8.29
C CYS A 197 -3.45 -30.80 -6.78
N LEU A 198 -2.35 -30.31 -6.21
CA LEU A 198 -2.17 -30.32 -4.77
C LEU A 198 -3.30 -29.51 -4.08
N PRO A 199 -3.63 -29.79 -2.81
CA PRO A 199 -4.65 -29.01 -2.09
C PRO A 199 -4.34 -27.50 -2.04
N PRO A 200 -5.34 -26.62 -1.85
CA PRO A 200 -5.12 -25.17 -1.89
C PRO A 200 -4.19 -24.67 -0.77
N GLY A 201 -3.58 -23.50 -1.00
CA GLY A 201 -2.74 -22.79 -0.04
C GLY A 201 -1.25 -22.69 -0.39
N ALA A 202 -0.83 -23.22 -1.55
CA ALA A 202 0.46 -22.91 -2.15
C ALA A 202 0.35 -22.69 -3.66
N LEU A 203 1.18 -21.78 -4.16
CA LEU A 203 1.30 -21.47 -5.57
C LEU A 203 2.50 -22.22 -6.16
N ASN A 204 2.25 -23.04 -7.17
CA ASN A 204 3.31 -23.65 -7.96
C ASN A 204 3.98 -22.58 -8.83
N VAL A 205 5.29 -22.37 -8.64
CA VAL A 205 6.09 -21.42 -9.44
C VAL A 205 7.12 -22.12 -10.31
N SER A 206 7.02 -23.44 -10.51
CA SER A 206 7.97 -24.24 -11.30
C SER A 206 8.24 -23.71 -12.71
N ALA A 207 7.21 -23.21 -13.39
CA ALA A 207 7.32 -22.58 -14.71
C ALA A 207 8.25 -21.35 -14.69
N CYS A 208 8.19 -20.54 -13.61
CA CYS A 208 9.07 -19.39 -13.39
C CYS A 208 10.49 -19.80 -12.99
N ARG A 209 10.69 -21.09 -12.66
CA ARG A 209 11.91 -21.65 -12.08
C ARG A 209 12.54 -22.73 -12.93
N TYR A 210 12.38 -22.64 -14.24
CA TYR A 210 13.01 -23.56 -15.20
C TYR A 210 12.70 -25.03 -14.90
N GLY A 211 11.49 -25.33 -14.39
CA GLY A 211 11.04 -26.67 -14.05
C GLY A 211 11.37 -27.14 -12.63
N ALA A 212 12.06 -26.34 -11.82
CA ALA A 212 12.29 -26.66 -10.42
C ALA A 212 10.96 -26.79 -9.66
N PRO A 213 10.80 -27.77 -8.75
CA PRO A 213 9.54 -28.02 -8.04
C PRO A 213 9.32 -27.04 -6.88
N ALA A 214 9.42 -25.74 -7.14
CA ALA A 214 9.32 -24.68 -6.15
C ALA A 214 7.88 -24.18 -5.97
N PHE A 215 7.49 -23.99 -4.71
CA PHE A 215 6.17 -23.53 -4.31
C PHE A 215 6.28 -22.35 -3.35
N VAL A 216 5.39 -21.37 -3.54
CA VAL A 216 5.27 -20.21 -2.64
C VAL A 216 4.06 -20.40 -1.75
N SER A 217 4.23 -20.17 -0.45
CA SER A 217 3.16 -20.19 0.55
C SER A 217 3.29 -19.00 1.50
N GLN A 218 2.36 -18.87 2.44
CA GLN A 218 2.58 -18.01 3.60
C GLN A 218 3.53 -18.69 4.61
N PRO A 219 4.20 -17.92 5.49
CA PRO A 219 5.10 -18.47 6.50
C PRO A 219 4.44 -19.52 7.39
N HIS A 220 5.21 -20.55 7.74
CA HIS A 220 4.75 -21.69 8.54
C HIS A 220 3.47 -22.38 8.04
N PHE A 221 3.17 -22.26 6.75
CA PHE A 221 1.93 -22.75 6.16
C PHE A 221 0.66 -22.11 6.76
N TYR A 222 0.74 -20.83 7.15
CA TYR A 222 -0.41 -20.03 7.56
C TYR A 222 -1.50 -20.02 6.47
N ASN A 223 -2.76 -20.20 6.85
CA ASN A 223 -3.93 -20.30 5.95
C ASN A 223 -3.80 -21.36 4.83
N MET A 224 -3.06 -22.43 5.06
CA MET A 224 -2.88 -23.53 4.11
C MET A 224 -3.75 -24.74 4.46
N HIS A 225 -4.11 -25.57 3.47
CA HIS A 225 -4.86 -26.81 3.74
C HIS A 225 -4.09 -27.75 4.70
N PRO A 226 -4.75 -28.44 5.66
CA PRO A 226 -4.08 -29.26 6.68
C PRO A 226 -3.15 -30.37 6.16
N HIS A 227 -3.33 -30.78 4.90
CA HIS A 227 -2.49 -31.75 4.20
C HIS A 227 -0.99 -31.45 4.29
N TYR A 228 -0.59 -30.17 4.27
CA TYR A 228 0.82 -29.76 4.29
C TYR A 228 1.44 -29.71 5.69
N PRO A 229 0.89 -28.93 6.66
CA PRO A 229 1.47 -28.87 8.00
C PRO A 229 1.38 -30.19 8.77
N ALA A 230 0.48 -31.12 8.40
CA ALA A 230 0.42 -32.44 9.02
C ALA A 230 1.71 -33.28 8.81
N LYS A 231 2.45 -33.02 7.74
CA LYS A 231 3.64 -33.78 7.32
C LYS A 231 4.96 -33.22 7.87
N ILE A 232 4.92 -32.01 8.44
CA ILE A 232 6.10 -31.29 8.95
C ILE A 232 5.92 -30.93 10.43
N ARG A 233 6.89 -31.30 11.27
CA ARG A 233 6.93 -30.94 12.70
C ARG A 233 7.79 -29.69 12.90
N GLY A 234 7.38 -28.84 13.85
CA GLY A 234 8.12 -27.63 14.23
C GLY A 234 7.59 -26.32 13.62
N LEU A 235 6.56 -26.39 12.77
CA LEU A 235 5.86 -25.20 12.27
C LEU A 235 5.00 -24.56 13.38
N LYS A 236 5.00 -23.22 13.44
CA LYS A 236 4.26 -22.42 14.41
C LYS A 236 3.62 -21.21 13.71
N PRO A 237 2.54 -21.42 12.94
CA PRO A 237 1.85 -20.33 12.24
C PRO A 237 1.22 -19.35 13.24
N THR A 238 1.39 -18.05 13.00
CA THR A 238 0.84 -16.96 13.82
C THR A 238 0.23 -15.87 12.94
N ASP A 239 -0.73 -15.12 13.47
CA ASP A 239 -1.50 -14.12 12.68
C ASP A 239 -0.66 -12.93 12.19
N ASP A 240 0.50 -12.68 12.80
CA ASP A 240 1.43 -11.65 12.36
C ASP A 240 2.18 -12.05 11.08
N MET A 241 2.19 -13.33 10.70
CA MET A 241 2.84 -13.85 9.49
C MET A 241 2.03 -13.64 8.20
N ASN A 242 0.97 -12.84 8.25
CA ASN A 242 0.11 -12.58 7.12
C ASN A 242 0.70 -11.49 6.19
N PHE A 243 0.51 -11.64 4.88
CA PHE A 243 0.83 -10.59 3.90
C PHE A 243 -0.21 -9.46 4.01
N LYS A 244 0.24 -8.23 4.31
CA LYS A 244 -0.63 -7.06 4.43
C LYS A 244 -0.11 -5.85 3.65
N LEU A 245 -1.03 -5.07 3.10
CA LEU A 245 -0.78 -3.83 2.37
C LEU A 245 -1.79 -2.77 2.78
N SER A 246 -1.35 -1.73 3.47
CA SER A 246 -2.18 -0.59 3.86
C SER A 246 -1.97 0.58 2.90
N LEU A 247 -3.06 1.12 2.35
CA LEU A 247 -3.04 2.18 1.35
C LEU A 247 -3.93 3.36 1.75
N GLU A 248 -3.48 4.58 1.42
CA GLU A 248 -4.34 5.76 1.47
C GLU A 248 -5.15 5.86 0.16
N MET A 249 -6.48 5.85 0.25
CA MET A 249 -7.36 5.64 -0.90
C MET A 249 -7.44 6.81 -1.90
N TYR A 250 -7.09 8.03 -1.47
CA TYR A 250 -7.15 9.19 -2.36
C TYR A 250 -5.92 9.30 -3.28
N THR A 251 -4.74 9.00 -2.76
CA THR A 251 -3.46 9.09 -3.46
C THR A 251 -2.95 7.74 -3.98
N GLY A 252 -3.42 6.63 -3.39
CA GLY A 252 -2.88 5.29 -3.64
C GLY A 252 -1.52 5.05 -2.99
N MET A 253 -1.10 5.92 -2.06
CA MET A 253 0.20 5.84 -1.41
C MET A 253 0.23 4.70 -0.38
N PRO A 254 1.26 3.83 -0.37
CA PRO A 254 1.41 2.79 0.65
C PRO A 254 1.77 3.41 2.00
N LEU A 255 0.98 3.10 3.02
CA LEU A 255 1.22 3.53 4.40
C LEU A 255 2.09 2.52 5.15
N GLN A 256 1.81 1.23 4.95
CA GLN A 256 2.54 0.11 5.49
C GLN A 256 2.46 -1.08 4.53
N VAL A 257 3.57 -1.78 4.35
CA VAL A 257 3.65 -3.02 3.60
C VAL A 257 4.29 -4.05 4.50
N SER A 258 3.62 -5.17 4.74
CA SER A 258 4.18 -6.35 5.39
C SER A 258 4.14 -7.50 4.39
N ALA A 259 5.19 -7.61 3.58
CA ALA A 259 5.33 -8.66 2.58
C ALA A 259 6.01 -9.87 3.22
N GLN A 260 5.27 -10.97 3.37
CA GLN A 260 5.73 -12.17 4.06
C GLN A 260 5.39 -13.39 3.23
N LEU A 261 6.41 -14.13 2.80
CA LEU A 261 6.26 -15.30 1.94
C LEU A 261 7.27 -16.37 2.32
N GLN A 262 6.90 -17.61 2.04
CA GLN A 262 7.72 -18.78 2.27
C GLN A 262 7.99 -19.50 0.95
N ILE A 263 9.24 -19.94 0.80
CA ILE A 263 9.70 -20.75 -0.32
C ILE A 263 9.82 -22.20 0.14
N ASN A 264 9.24 -23.09 -0.66
CA ASN A 264 9.20 -24.52 -0.39
C ASN A 264 9.59 -25.31 -1.63
N LEU A 265 10.09 -26.52 -1.43
CA LEU A 265 10.34 -27.49 -2.49
C LEU A 265 9.43 -28.69 -2.33
N LEU A 266 8.72 -29.05 -3.40
CA LEU A 266 7.94 -30.28 -3.45
C LEU A 266 8.87 -31.45 -3.76
N VAL A 267 8.90 -32.42 -2.85
CA VAL A 267 9.55 -33.71 -3.08
C VAL A 267 8.48 -34.76 -3.27
N ARG A 268 8.52 -35.45 -4.41
CA ARG A 268 7.64 -36.59 -4.71
C ARG A 268 8.45 -37.87 -4.80
N HIS A 269 7.84 -38.98 -4.43
CA HIS A 269 8.41 -40.29 -4.70
C HIS A 269 8.44 -40.53 -6.20
N VAL A 270 9.59 -40.98 -6.71
CA VAL A 270 9.77 -41.33 -8.11
C VAL A 270 10.35 -42.74 -8.20
N GLY A 271 9.72 -43.60 -9.01
CA GLY A 271 10.21 -44.95 -9.25
C GLY A 271 11.65 -44.94 -9.78
N GLY A 272 12.52 -45.76 -9.18
CA GLY A 272 13.93 -45.88 -9.59
C GLY A 272 14.88 -44.82 -8.99
N MET A 273 14.38 -43.82 -8.24
CA MET A 273 15.22 -42.85 -7.53
C MET A 273 15.12 -43.03 -6.02
N ALA A 274 16.14 -43.64 -5.41
CA ALA A 274 16.16 -43.90 -3.97
C ALA A 274 16.27 -42.62 -3.11
N ILE A 275 16.79 -41.52 -3.67
CA ILE A 275 17.03 -40.26 -2.93
C ILE A 275 15.71 -39.54 -2.61
N ASN A 276 14.74 -39.54 -3.52
CA ASN A 276 13.48 -38.82 -3.33
C ASN A 276 12.46 -39.62 -2.51
N ASN A 277 12.65 -40.94 -2.38
CA ASN A 277 11.71 -41.86 -1.74
C ASN A 277 12.01 -42.09 -0.25
N GLN A 278 12.81 -41.21 0.35
CA GLN A 278 13.23 -41.31 1.76
C GLN A 278 12.22 -40.68 2.72
N PHE A 279 11.36 -39.79 2.21
CA PHE A 279 10.28 -39.20 3.00
C PHE A 279 9.17 -40.22 3.25
N ALA A 280 8.56 -40.13 4.43
CA ALA A 280 7.45 -40.98 4.86
C ALA A 280 6.25 -40.90 3.89
N ASP A 281 5.87 -39.68 3.52
CA ASP A 281 4.78 -39.41 2.59
C ASP A 281 5.28 -39.41 1.13
N PRO A 282 4.42 -39.79 0.17
CA PRO A 282 4.75 -39.82 -1.25
C PRO A 282 4.96 -38.42 -1.84
N ASP A 283 4.42 -37.39 -1.20
CA ASP A 283 4.53 -35.99 -1.58
C ASP A 283 4.73 -35.13 -0.33
N VAL A 284 5.83 -34.39 -0.25
CA VAL A 284 6.11 -33.52 0.89
C VAL A 284 6.54 -32.16 0.38
N LEU A 285 5.86 -31.12 0.85
CA LEU A 285 6.27 -29.74 0.63
C LEU A 285 7.23 -29.33 1.74
N VAL A 286 8.53 -29.39 1.44
CA VAL A 286 9.57 -29.12 2.43
C VAL A 286 9.88 -27.63 2.46
N PRO A 287 9.70 -26.97 3.62
CA PRO A 287 9.93 -25.55 3.73
C PRO A 287 11.43 -25.26 3.77
N MET A 288 11.89 -24.32 2.95
CA MET A 288 13.31 -23.98 2.83
C MET A 288 13.64 -22.77 3.70
N PHE A 289 12.92 -21.67 3.44
CA PHE A 289 13.02 -20.44 4.20
C PHE A 289 11.77 -19.60 3.97
N TRP A 290 11.50 -18.69 4.89
CA TRP A 290 10.56 -17.60 4.66
C TRP A 290 11.26 -16.27 4.87
N PHE A 291 10.67 -15.22 4.33
CA PHE A 291 11.20 -13.88 4.48
C PHE A 291 10.10 -12.90 4.83
N ARG A 292 10.50 -11.88 5.59
CA ARG A 292 9.70 -10.74 5.98
C ARG A 292 10.35 -9.48 5.47
N GLN A 293 9.58 -8.69 4.75
CA GLN A 293 9.94 -7.35 4.34
C GLN A 293 8.84 -6.41 4.82
N GLU A 294 9.16 -5.64 5.86
CA GLU A 294 8.25 -4.64 6.40
C GLU A 294 8.74 -3.24 6.04
N VAL A 295 7.86 -2.45 5.45
CA VAL A 295 8.12 -1.05 5.11
C VAL A 295 6.97 -0.23 5.66
N ILE A 296 7.27 0.62 6.63
CA ILE A 296 6.35 1.61 7.15
C ILE A 296 6.78 2.97 6.60
N MET A 297 5.80 3.82 6.28
CA MET A 297 6.08 5.20 5.90
C MET A 297 6.98 5.89 6.94
N ASP A 298 7.99 6.64 6.49
CA ASP A 298 8.80 7.42 7.43
C ASP A 298 8.03 8.67 7.93
N ASP A 299 8.38 9.11 9.14
CA ASP A 299 7.75 10.24 9.83
C ASP A 299 7.79 11.55 9.03
N HIS A 300 8.85 11.79 8.26
CA HIS A 300 8.94 12.98 7.42
C HIS A 300 7.87 12.96 6.33
N PHE A 301 7.72 11.83 5.63
CA PHE A 301 6.72 11.67 4.56
C PHE A 301 5.30 11.65 5.13
N SER A 302 5.07 11.03 6.29
CA SER A 302 3.74 11.02 6.89
C SER A 302 3.29 12.41 7.36
N ARG A 303 4.21 13.29 7.80
CA ARG A 303 3.87 14.70 8.08
C ARG A 303 3.47 15.45 6.81
N LEU A 304 4.20 15.26 5.71
CA LEU A 304 3.89 15.89 4.43
C LEU A 304 2.53 15.40 3.89
N ALA A 305 2.30 14.09 3.94
CA ALA A 305 1.04 13.48 3.53
C ALA A 305 -0.12 13.98 4.40
N ARG A 306 0.02 14.01 5.73
CA ARG A 306 -0.98 14.59 6.64
C ARG A 306 -1.27 16.05 6.30
N PHE A 307 -0.24 16.87 6.06
CA PHE A 307 -0.44 18.25 5.64
C PHE A 307 -1.23 18.34 4.33
N ALA A 308 -0.90 17.55 3.31
CA ALA A 308 -1.59 17.54 2.03
C ALA A 308 -3.06 17.08 2.16
N LEU A 309 -3.31 16.02 2.93
CA LEU A 309 -4.66 15.49 3.16
C LEU A 309 -5.52 16.44 4.00
N ASN A 310 -4.92 17.08 5.01
CA ASN A 310 -5.59 18.12 5.81
C ASN A 310 -5.85 19.37 4.98
N LEU A 311 -4.94 19.76 4.08
CA LEU A 311 -5.16 20.87 3.16
C LEU A 311 -6.33 20.55 2.22
N ARG A 312 -6.40 19.32 1.69
CA ARG A 312 -7.51 18.86 0.86
C ARG A 312 -8.85 18.97 1.57
N SER A 313 -8.96 18.36 2.76
CA SER A 313 -10.23 18.24 3.50
C SER A 313 -10.58 19.50 4.29
N GLY A 314 -9.58 20.19 4.83
CA GLY A 314 -9.72 21.35 5.72
C GLY A 314 -9.98 22.68 5.00
N MET A 315 -9.31 22.93 3.86
CA MET A 315 -9.44 24.21 3.15
C MET A 315 -10.89 24.56 2.73
N PRO A 316 -11.72 23.61 2.25
CA PRO A 316 -13.13 23.87 1.96
C PRO A 316 -13.90 24.46 3.15
N TYR A 317 -13.68 23.94 4.37
CA TYR A 317 -14.32 24.49 5.58
C TYR A 317 -13.90 25.94 5.84
N GLY A 318 -12.64 26.29 5.58
CA GLY A 318 -12.17 27.67 5.63
C GLY A 318 -12.89 28.57 4.62
N PHE A 319 -13.07 28.12 3.38
CA PHE A 319 -13.81 28.86 2.36
C PHE A 319 -15.30 29.01 2.70
N TYR A 320 -15.92 27.98 3.28
CA TYR A 320 -17.30 28.07 3.77
C TYR A 320 -17.43 29.07 4.92
N ALA A 321 -16.53 29.03 5.91
CA ALA A 321 -16.54 29.99 7.01
C ALA A 321 -16.37 31.43 6.50
N PHE A 322 -15.45 31.64 5.55
CA PHE A 322 -15.24 32.93 4.90
C PHE A 322 -16.49 33.44 4.16
N THR A 323 -17.20 32.54 3.47
CA THR A 323 -18.46 32.84 2.78
C THR A 323 -19.56 33.23 3.78
N VAL A 324 -19.70 32.49 4.89
CA VAL A 324 -20.69 32.79 5.94
C VAL A 324 -20.43 34.16 6.57
N ILE A 325 -19.16 34.49 6.87
CA ILE A 325 -18.79 35.81 7.38
C ILE A 325 -19.18 36.90 6.36
N GLY A 326 -18.95 36.66 5.07
CA GLY A 326 -19.39 37.56 4.00
C GLY A 326 -20.90 37.79 3.97
N ILE A 327 -21.69 36.72 4.15
CA ILE A 327 -23.16 36.80 4.22
C ILE A 327 -23.60 37.64 5.42
N VAL A 328 -23.00 37.43 6.59
CA VAL A 328 -23.32 38.20 7.80
C VAL A 328 -23.02 39.69 7.60
N LEU A 329 -21.87 40.02 6.99
CA LEU A 329 -21.51 41.41 6.69
C LEU A 329 -22.46 42.06 5.67
N LEU A 330 -22.90 41.30 4.67
CA LEU A 330 -23.90 41.73 3.70
C LEU A 330 -25.25 42.03 4.36
N ILE A 331 -25.75 41.10 5.17
CA ILE A 331 -27.02 41.27 5.90
C ILE A 331 -26.92 42.47 6.85
N ALA A 332 -25.82 42.62 7.58
CA ALA A 332 -25.61 43.77 8.46
C ALA A 332 -25.58 45.09 7.67
N GLY A 333 -24.90 45.12 6.52
CA GLY A 333 -24.86 46.28 5.62
C GLY A 333 -26.25 46.67 5.11
N ILE A 334 -27.05 45.69 4.67
CA ILE A 334 -28.43 45.87 4.20
C ILE A 334 -29.33 46.34 5.35
N ALA A 335 -29.24 45.73 6.54
CA ALA A 335 -30.05 46.11 7.69
C ALA A 335 -29.79 47.57 8.14
N ILE A 336 -28.53 48.01 8.10
CA ILE A 336 -28.15 49.41 8.38
C ILE A 336 -28.75 50.35 7.33
N LEU A 337 -28.73 49.96 6.04
CA LEU A 337 -29.32 50.74 4.96
C LEU A 337 -30.84 50.88 5.12
N ILE A 338 -31.55 49.77 5.36
CA ILE A 338 -33.01 49.74 5.54
C ILE A 338 -33.42 50.57 6.76
N ARG A 339 -32.77 50.40 7.91
CA ARG A 339 -33.05 51.21 9.12
C ARG A 339 -32.90 52.71 8.87
N LYS A 340 -32.03 53.10 7.94
CA LYS A 340 -31.82 54.50 7.58
C LYS A 340 -32.87 55.00 6.59
N LEU A 341 -33.21 54.22 5.57
CA LEU A 341 -34.30 54.56 4.64
C LEU A 341 -35.64 54.76 5.37
N LEU A 342 -35.94 53.90 6.36
CA LEU A 342 -37.13 54.01 7.21
C LEU A 342 -37.12 55.20 8.18
N ARG A 343 -35.97 55.84 8.43
CA ARG A 343 -35.83 57.00 9.33
C ARG A 343 -35.69 58.33 8.58
N SER A 344 -35.60 58.33 7.25
CA SER A 344 -35.52 59.57 6.49
C SER A 344 -36.90 60.23 6.48
N PRO A 345 -37.07 61.46 7.00
CA PRO A 345 -38.35 62.17 6.90
C PRO A 345 -38.66 62.42 5.42
N GLU A 346 -39.90 62.16 4.99
CA GLU A 346 -40.42 62.70 3.73
C GLU A 346 -40.40 64.22 3.86
N GLU A 347 -39.51 64.92 3.14
CA GLU A 347 -39.77 66.33 2.85
C GLU A 347 -40.91 66.38 1.84
N PRO A 348 -42.07 66.96 2.17
CA PRO A 348 -43.20 67.00 1.26
C PRO A 348 -42.86 67.89 0.07
N ILE A 349 -42.88 67.29 -1.11
CA ILE A 349 -42.95 68.00 -2.38
C ILE A 349 -44.38 68.55 -2.46
N LEU A 350 -44.53 69.87 -2.28
CA LEU A 350 -45.57 70.77 -2.84
C LEU A 350 -45.95 71.84 -1.80
N THR A 351 -45.66 73.10 -2.11
CA THR A 351 -46.67 74.17 -2.32
C THR A 351 -45.97 75.52 -2.45
N ASN A 352 -46.12 76.15 -3.61
CA ASN A 352 -46.65 77.52 -3.74
C ASN A 352 -46.74 77.87 -5.23
N GLN A 353 -47.96 77.74 -5.74
CA GLN A 353 -48.51 78.54 -6.85
C GLN A 353 -49.21 79.76 -6.21
N PRO A 354 -49.81 80.68 -6.98
CA PRO A 354 -49.31 81.72 -7.89
C PRO A 354 -49.31 83.13 -7.22
N ASP A 355 -48.84 84.19 -7.90
CA ASP A 355 -49.47 85.54 -7.93
C ASP A 355 -48.63 86.55 -8.75
N ASP A 356 -49.15 86.84 -9.96
CA ASP A 356 -49.56 88.14 -10.51
C ASP A 356 -48.81 89.48 -10.26
N ILE A 357 -48.76 90.27 -11.37
CA ILE A 357 -48.66 91.76 -11.49
C ILE A 357 -47.25 92.35 -11.16
N GLN A 358 -46.50 93.04 -12.04
CA GLN A 358 -46.81 94.05 -13.07
C GLN A 358 -45.61 94.23 -14.04
#